data_AF-H8GQR8-F1
#
_entry.id   AF-H8GQR8-F1
#
_cell.length_a   1.000
_cell.length_b   1.000
_cell.length_c   1.000
_cell.angle_alpha   90.00
_cell.angle_beta   90.00
_cell.angle_gamma   90.00
#
_symmetry.space_group_name_H-M   'P 1'
#
loop_
_entity.id
_entity.type
_entity.pdbx_description
1 polymer ?
#
loop_
_entity_poly.entity_id
_entity_poly.type
_entity_poly.pdbx_seq_one_letter_code
_entity_poly.pdbx_strand_id
1 'polypeptide(L)'
;MDALQRIKRAGFEVSLSGDTFTVSPASRLTPEQREFLKAHKAEIVKELSASDTTEPAPATDPLMVEIWTPSGTPMTTRARDAEHAAWLRQMNPRPENPAPKPDPAPRGQTISEAEHNAAGRYFRFLATWPDGRQCYLCQMPRMTIDEMQAQYPAATHIEPVMNEDYPHD
;
A
#
# COMPACT_ATOMS: atom_id res chain seq x y z
N MET A 1 2.21 42.57 4.62
CA MET A 1 3.55 41.97 4.77
C MET A 1 3.33 40.49 4.81
N ASP A 2 3.80 39.80 3.78
CA ASP A 2 3.42 38.43 3.47
C ASP A 2 4.21 37.48 4.39
N ALA A 3 3.59 37.09 5.51
CA ALA A 3 4.22 36.25 6.54
C ALA A 3 4.77 34.95 5.91
N LEU A 4 4.05 34.44 4.92
CA LEU A 4 4.39 33.26 4.13
C LEU A 4 5.67 33.46 3.30
N GLN A 5 5.80 34.59 2.60
CA GLN A 5 7.06 34.93 1.92
C GLN A 5 8.24 35.07 2.88
N ARG A 6 8.03 35.60 4.09
CA ARG A 6 9.13 35.73 5.08
C ARG A 6 9.64 34.36 5.53
N ILE A 7 8.75 33.39 5.70
CA ILE A 7 9.10 32.02 6.09
C ILE A 7 9.82 31.29 4.94
N LYS A 8 9.31 31.43 3.70
CA LYS A 8 9.97 30.90 2.49
C LYS A 8 11.37 31.49 2.28
N ARG A 9 11.53 32.82 2.45
CA ARG A 9 12.84 33.50 2.35
C ARG A 9 13.82 33.08 3.44
N ALA A 10 13.32 32.67 4.60
CA ALA A 10 14.12 32.09 5.66
C ALA A 10 14.49 30.61 5.41
N GLY A 11 14.09 30.05 4.27
CA GLY A 11 14.44 28.69 3.84
C GLY A 11 13.58 27.61 4.50
N PHE A 12 12.39 27.98 4.98
CA PHE A 12 11.42 27.04 5.53
C PHE A 12 10.31 26.78 4.53
N GLU A 13 10.00 25.51 4.34
CA GLU A 13 8.86 25.04 3.58
C GLU A 13 7.63 25.00 4.49
N VAL A 14 6.52 25.55 4.03
CA VAL A 14 5.25 25.57 4.78
C VAL A 14 4.19 24.86 3.95
N SER A 15 3.63 23.80 4.50
CA SER A 15 2.63 22.96 3.83
C SER A 15 1.35 22.91 4.63
N LEU A 16 0.21 23.10 3.98
CA LEU A 16 -1.10 23.00 4.63
C LEU A 16 -1.44 21.53 4.85
N SER A 17 -1.91 21.20 6.05
CA SER A 17 -2.39 19.88 6.47
C SER A 17 -3.76 20.07 7.10
N GLY A 18 -4.78 20.12 6.24
CA GLY A 18 -6.15 20.40 6.64
C GLY A 18 -6.31 21.80 7.23
N ASP A 19 -6.66 21.88 8.52
CA ASP A 19 -6.85 23.14 9.27
C ASP A 19 -5.55 23.67 9.92
N THR A 20 -4.45 22.94 9.76
CA THR A 20 -3.16 23.28 10.35
C THR A 20 -2.10 23.40 9.26
N PHE A 21 -1.00 24.09 9.55
CA PHE A 21 0.14 24.14 8.66
C PHE A 21 1.34 23.48 9.34
N THR A 22 2.16 22.81 8.54
CA THR A 22 3.41 22.20 8.96
C THR A 22 4.57 23.02 8.39
N VAL A 23 5.66 23.10 9.14
CA VAL A 23 6.87 23.84 8.71
C VAL A 23 8.07 22.92 8.76
N SER A 24 8.78 22.83 7.64
CA SER A 24 9.95 21.97 7.47
C SER A 24 11.16 22.80 7.03
N PRO A 25 12.36 22.60 7.63
CA PRO A 25 12.65 21.76 8.79
C PRO A 25 12.32 22.47 10.13
N ALA A 26 11.51 21.82 10.97
CA ALA A 26 11.15 22.33 12.29
C ALA A 26 12.36 22.48 13.25
N SER A 27 13.45 21.76 12.99
CA SER A 27 14.70 21.81 13.77
C SER A 27 15.42 23.15 13.69
N ARG A 28 15.12 23.99 12.71
CA ARG A 28 15.70 25.33 12.55
C ARG A 28 14.80 26.46 13.05
N LEU A 29 13.59 26.14 13.53
CA LEU A 29 12.68 27.16 14.07
C LEU A 29 13.18 27.70 15.40
N THR A 30 13.46 29.00 15.46
CA THR A 30 13.72 29.69 16.72
C THR A 30 12.43 29.90 17.52
N PRO A 31 12.51 30.09 18.86
CA PRO A 31 11.33 30.38 19.68
C PRO A 31 10.56 31.62 19.20
N GLU A 32 11.26 32.69 18.81
CA GLU A 32 10.66 33.91 18.28
C GLU A 32 9.90 33.66 16.97
N GLN A 33 10.43 32.78 16.10
CA GLN A 33 9.74 32.38 14.86
C GLN A 33 8.49 31.54 15.16
N ARG A 34 8.50 30.70 16.20
CA ARG A 34 7.32 29.93 16.63
C ARG A 34 6.21 30.85 17.14
N GLU A 35 6.55 31.87 17.91
CA GLU A 35 5.57 32.85 18.40
C GLU A 35 5.00 33.68 17.25
N PHE A 36 5.85 34.09 16.31
CA PHE A 36 5.41 34.78 15.09
C PHE A 36 4.44 33.92 14.26
N LEU A 37 4.76 32.64 14.05
CA LEU A 37 3.90 31.68 13.35
C LEU A 37 2.56 31.44 14.09
N LYS A 38 2.59 31.42 15.41
CA LYS A 38 1.37 31.25 16.24
C LYS A 38 0.48 32.49 16.18
N ALA A 39 1.07 33.69 16.23
CA ALA A 39 0.35 34.96 16.14
C ALA A 39 -0.26 35.18 14.75
N HIS A 40 0.43 34.76 13.69
CA HIS A 40 0.00 34.92 12.30
C HIS A 40 -0.62 33.65 11.68
N LYS A 41 -0.96 32.63 12.50
CA LYS A 41 -1.50 31.35 12.01
C LYS A 41 -2.72 31.53 11.10
N ALA A 42 -3.69 32.34 11.51
CA ALA A 42 -4.93 32.52 10.76
C ALA A 42 -4.70 33.18 9.39
N GLU A 43 -3.73 34.10 9.31
CA GLU A 43 -3.33 34.76 8.07
C GLU A 43 -2.60 33.79 7.14
N ILE A 44 -1.65 33.00 7.67
CA ILE A 44 -0.92 31.97 6.92
C ILE A 44 -1.86 30.90 6.36
N VAL A 45 -2.81 30.40 7.16
CA VAL A 45 -3.80 29.42 6.68
C VAL A 45 -4.66 30.01 5.58
N LYS A 46 -5.17 31.24 5.76
CA LYS A 46 -5.99 31.92 4.74
C LYS A 46 -5.24 32.11 3.42
N GLU A 47 -3.97 32.52 3.47
CA GLU A 47 -3.14 32.69 2.26
C GLU A 47 -2.72 31.36 1.63
N LEU A 48 -2.43 30.33 2.43
CA LEU A 48 -2.18 28.98 1.94
C LEU A 48 -3.42 28.40 1.25
N SER A 49 -4.60 28.49 1.85
CA SER A 49 -5.85 28.01 1.24
C SER A 49 -6.19 28.75 -0.05
N ALA A 50 -5.86 30.04 -0.15
CA ALA A 50 -6.02 30.81 -1.39
C ALA A 50 -4.99 30.43 -2.47
N SER A 51 -3.77 30.05 -2.06
CA SER A 51 -2.68 29.67 -2.97
C SER A 51 -2.73 28.20 -3.39
N ASP A 52 -3.35 27.32 -2.59
CA ASP A 52 -3.57 25.89 -2.87
C ASP A 52 -4.55 25.66 -4.04
N THR A 53 -5.25 26.72 -4.47
CA THR A 53 -6.08 26.72 -5.69
C THR A 53 -5.25 27.01 -6.96
N THR A 54 -3.91 27.00 -6.88
CA THR A 54 -3.05 27.10 -8.06
C THR A 54 -2.54 25.72 -8.45
N GLU A 55 -3.14 25.23 -9.53
CA GLU A 55 -2.69 24.21 -10.48
C GLU A 55 -1.36 23.50 -10.13
N PRO A 56 -1.36 22.15 -10.04
CA PRO A 56 -0.11 21.41 -9.96
C PRO A 56 0.73 21.71 -11.21
N ALA A 57 1.98 22.12 -10.97
CA ALA A 57 2.98 22.35 -11.99
C ALA A 57 2.97 21.23 -13.06
N PRO A 58 2.90 21.54 -14.37
CA PRO A 58 2.93 20.52 -15.41
C PRO A 58 4.37 20.08 -15.63
N ALA A 59 4.88 19.26 -14.72
CA ALA A 59 5.90 18.31 -15.07
C ALA A 59 5.17 17.00 -15.42
N THR A 60 5.58 16.38 -16.53
CA THR A 60 5.18 15.05 -17.03
C THR A 60 4.03 15.05 -18.07
N ASP A 61 4.46 14.93 -19.34
CA ASP A 61 3.75 14.41 -20.53
C ASP A 61 2.26 14.80 -20.73
N PRO A 62 1.87 15.50 -21.82
CA PRO A 62 0.47 15.89 -22.08
C PRO A 62 -0.52 14.72 -22.19
N LEU A 63 0.01 13.49 -22.27
CA LEU A 63 -0.76 12.26 -22.29
C LEU A 63 -0.98 11.65 -20.89
N MET A 64 -0.30 12.10 -19.83
CA MET A 64 -0.58 11.60 -18.48
C MET A 64 -1.82 12.29 -17.90
N VAL A 65 -2.81 11.46 -17.56
CA VAL A 65 -4.09 11.88 -16.98
C VAL A 65 -4.27 11.21 -15.64
N GLU A 66 -4.56 12.01 -14.61
CA GLU A 66 -5.05 11.51 -13.34
C GLU A 66 -6.53 11.12 -13.47
N ILE A 67 -6.82 9.85 -13.27
CA ILE A 67 -8.16 9.27 -13.28
C ILE A 67 -8.49 8.75 -11.87
N TRP A 68 -9.76 8.82 -11.47
CA TRP A 68 -10.21 8.36 -10.17
C TRP A 68 -10.80 6.96 -10.27
N THR A 69 -10.38 6.05 -9.40
CA THR A 69 -11.04 4.74 -9.29
C THR A 69 -12.39 4.89 -8.58
N PRO A 70 -13.33 3.93 -8.72
CA PRO A 70 -14.60 3.94 -7.96
C PRO A 70 -14.40 4.00 -6.44
N SER A 71 -13.24 3.53 -5.96
CA SER A 71 -12.81 3.60 -4.56
C SER A 71 -12.16 4.94 -4.16
N GLY A 72 -12.21 5.97 -5.03
CA GLY A 72 -11.69 7.30 -4.77
C GLY A 72 -10.16 7.40 -4.70
N THR A 73 -9.44 6.40 -5.18
CA THR A 73 -7.97 6.46 -5.24
C THR A 73 -7.53 7.05 -6.58
N PRO A 74 -6.67 8.11 -6.59
CA PRO A 74 -6.15 8.67 -7.82
C PRO A 74 -5.17 7.70 -8.47
N MET A 75 -5.29 7.55 -9.79
CA MET A 75 -4.44 6.69 -10.60
C MET A 75 -3.99 7.46 -11.83
N THR A 76 -2.70 7.47 -12.11
CA THR A 76 -2.16 8.14 -13.30
C THR A 76 -2.15 7.16 -14.47
N THR A 77 -2.85 7.50 -15.55
CA THR A 77 -2.90 6.69 -16.77
C THR A 77 -2.39 7.50 -17.95
N ARG A 78 -1.59 6.87 -18.80
CA ARG A 78 -1.14 7.46 -20.06
C ARG A 78 -2.23 7.29 -21.12
N ALA A 79 -2.84 8.39 -21.53
CA ALA A 79 -3.74 8.48 -22.66
C ALA A 79 -3.01 8.18 -23.98
N ARG A 80 -3.78 7.72 -24.96
CA ARG A 80 -3.25 7.43 -26.30
C ARG A 80 -2.95 8.72 -27.08
N ASP A 81 -3.81 9.73 -26.94
CA ASP A 81 -3.79 10.99 -27.68
C ASP A 81 -4.32 12.13 -26.82
N ALA A 82 -4.16 13.38 -27.27
CA ALA A 82 -4.63 14.57 -26.56
C ALA A 82 -6.16 14.61 -26.40
N GLU A 83 -6.92 14.14 -27.39
CA GLU A 83 -8.39 14.04 -27.32
C GLU A 83 -8.83 12.99 -26.31
N HIS A 84 -8.13 11.85 -26.26
CA HIS A 84 -8.37 10.81 -25.27
C HIS A 84 -8.03 11.30 -23.86
N ALA A 85 -6.99 12.13 -23.72
CA ALA A 85 -6.66 12.74 -22.45
C ALA A 85 -7.77 13.68 -21.94
N ALA A 86 -8.33 14.50 -22.83
CA ALA A 86 -9.46 15.38 -22.51
C ALA A 86 -10.71 14.58 -22.14
N TRP A 87 -11.00 13.50 -22.87
CA TRP A 87 -12.13 12.61 -22.59
C TRP A 87 -12.01 11.92 -21.22
N LEU A 88 -10.81 11.43 -20.86
CA LEU A 88 -10.57 10.81 -19.55
C LEU A 88 -10.78 11.81 -18.39
N ARG A 89 -10.35 13.06 -18.56
CA ARG A 89 -10.58 14.13 -17.57
C ARG A 89 -12.05 14.49 -17.43
N GLN A 90 -12.80 14.48 -18.53
CA GLN A 90 -14.23 14.81 -18.54
C GLN A 90 -15.08 13.69 -17.94
N MET A 91 -14.79 12.44 -18.29
CA MET A 91 -15.61 11.28 -17.91
C MET A 91 -15.31 10.75 -16.51
N ASN A 92 -14.15 11.10 -15.94
CA ASN A 92 -13.75 10.63 -14.62
C ASN A 92 -13.46 11.81 -13.67
N PRO A 93 -14.50 12.57 -13.27
CA PRO A 93 -14.36 13.65 -12.30
C PRO A 93 -14.03 13.08 -10.92
N ARG A 94 -13.35 13.89 -10.09
CA ARG A 94 -13.08 13.55 -8.70
C ARG A 94 -14.40 13.26 -7.96
N PRO A 95 -14.58 12.07 -7.36
CA PRO A 95 -15.80 11.79 -6.61
C PRO A 95 -15.87 12.70 -5.38
N GLU A 96 -17.00 13.41 -5.20
CA GLU A 96 -17.25 14.29 -4.05
C GLU A 96 -17.30 13.53 -2.72
N ASN A 97 -17.66 12.25 -2.76
CA ASN A 97 -17.61 11.34 -1.63
C ASN A 97 -16.90 10.06 -2.07
N PRO A 98 -15.59 9.91 -1.83
CA PRO A 98 -14.89 8.70 -2.19
C PRO A 98 -15.52 7.53 -1.41
N ALA A 99 -15.85 6.45 -2.11
CA ALA A 99 -16.28 5.24 -1.42
C ALA A 99 -15.23 4.89 -0.37
N PRO A 100 -15.63 4.50 0.86
CA PRO A 100 -14.68 4.03 1.85
C PRO A 100 -13.82 2.98 1.16
N LYS A 101 -12.49 3.13 1.28
CA LYS A 101 -11.56 2.12 0.75
C LYS A 101 -12.10 0.77 1.22
N PRO A 102 -12.33 -0.21 0.33
CA PRO A 102 -12.57 -1.56 0.82
C PRO A 102 -11.42 -1.84 1.76
N ASP A 103 -11.73 -2.25 3.00
CA ASP A 103 -10.70 -2.67 3.95
C ASP A 103 -9.72 -3.53 3.17
N PRO A 104 -8.40 -3.29 3.30
CA PRO A 104 -7.44 -4.15 2.63
C PRO A 104 -7.86 -5.56 2.99
N ALA A 105 -8.21 -6.35 1.96
CA ALA A 105 -8.68 -7.72 2.14
C ALA A 105 -7.79 -8.32 3.22
N PRO A 106 -8.36 -8.87 4.32
CA PRO A 106 -7.57 -9.25 5.48
C PRO A 106 -6.39 -10.04 4.93
N ARG A 107 -5.17 -9.50 5.11
CA ARG A 107 -3.93 -10.19 4.72
C ARG A 107 -4.14 -11.61 5.20
N GLY A 108 -4.24 -12.54 4.24
CA GLY A 108 -4.99 -13.78 4.38
C GLY A 108 -4.85 -14.31 5.80
N GLN A 109 -5.98 -14.50 6.50
CA GLN A 109 -5.96 -15.00 7.88
C GLN A 109 -4.90 -16.10 7.93
N THR A 110 -3.81 -15.82 8.64
CA THR A 110 -2.71 -16.76 8.79
C THR A 110 -3.25 -17.82 9.74
N ILE A 111 -4.05 -18.74 9.19
CA ILE A 111 -4.42 -19.97 9.85
C ILE A 111 -3.08 -20.65 10.11
N SER A 112 -2.76 -20.85 11.39
CA SER A 112 -1.48 -21.45 11.78
C SER A 112 -1.33 -22.80 11.07
N GLU A 113 -0.12 -23.21 10.73
CA GLU A 113 0.11 -24.53 10.14
C GLU A 113 -0.45 -25.64 11.03
N ALA A 114 -0.44 -25.44 12.35
CA ALA A 114 -1.09 -26.31 13.33
C ALA A 114 -2.61 -26.41 13.14
N GLU A 115 -3.30 -25.31 12.84
CA GLU A 115 -4.75 -25.29 12.59
C GLU A 115 -5.09 -25.95 11.25
N HIS A 116 -4.23 -25.80 10.23
CA HIS A 116 -4.38 -26.54 8.98
C HIS A 116 -4.14 -28.05 9.15
N ASN A 117 -3.13 -28.42 9.94
CA ASN A 117 -2.80 -29.81 10.26
C ASN A 117 -3.86 -30.48 11.15
N ALA A 118 -4.60 -29.71 11.96
CA ALA A 118 -5.73 -30.20 12.76
C ALA A 118 -6.88 -30.74 11.90
N ALA A 119 -7.01 -30.28 10.66
CA ALA A 119 -7.96 -30.83 9.69
C ALA A 119 -7.49 -32.15 9.05
N GLY A 120 -6.32 -32.70 9.45
CA GLY A 120 -5.76 -33.93 8.91
C GLY A 120 -5.21 -33.80 7.49
N ARG A 121 -5.01 -32.57 7.00
CA ARG A 121 -4.44 -32.27 5.68
C ARG A 121 -3.13 -31.53 5.83
N TYR A 122 -2.08 -32.04 5.22
CA TYR A 122 -0.71 -31.58 5.40
C TYR A 122 -0.16 -30.99 4.11
N PHE A 123 0.77 -30.04 4.28
CA PHE A 123 1.47 -29.41 3.17
C PHE A 123 2.71 -30.21 2.76
N ARG A 124 3.45 -30.77 3.73
CA ARG A 124 4.72 -31.45 3.48
C ARG A 124 4.71 -32.86 4.04
N PHE A 125 5.25 -33.78 3.25
CA PHE A 125 5.40 -35.19 3.59
C PHE A 125 6.84 -35.62 3.37
N LEU A 126 7.34 -36.48 4.23
CA LEU A 126 8.57 -37.22 3.98
C LEU A 126 8.19 -38.58 3.40
N ALA A 127 8.55 -38.79 2.14
CA ALA A 127 8.41 -40.09 1.50
C ALA A 127 9.76 -40.81 1.51
N THR A 128 9.72 -42.12 1.74
CA THR A 128 10.85 -43.04 1.64
C THR A 128 10.55 -44.09 0.59
N TRP A 129 11.47 -44.27 -0.34
CA TRP A 129 11.36 -45.22 -1.44
C TRP A 129 12.09 -46.54 -1.13
N PRO A 130 11.81 -47.64 -1.88
CA PRO A 130 12.43 -48.94 -1.63
C PRO A 130 13.95 -48.95 -1.74
N ASP A 131 14.53 -48.03 -2.52
CA ASP A 131 15.97 -47.80 -2.65
C ASP A 131 16.59 -47.06 -1.46
N GLY A 132 15.79 -46.75 -0.42
CA GLY A 132 16.22 -46.03 0.78
C GLY A 132 16.31 -44.52 0.61
N ARG A 133 15.99 -44.00 -0.59
CA ARG A 133 15.96 -42.57 -0.85
C ARG A 133 14.82 -41.92 -0.09
N GLN A 134 15.08 -40.74 0.46
CA GLN A 134 14.12 -39.93 1.18
C GLN A 134 13.96 -38.57 0.48
N CYS A 135 12.73 -38.12 0.28
CA CYS A 135 12.43 -36.83 -0.34
C CYS A 135 11.25 -36.17 0.36
N TYR A 136 11.33 -34.84 0.45
CA TYR A 136 10.21 -34.02 0.89
C TYR A 136 9.28 -33.72 -0.28
N LEU A 137 8.00 -33.99 -0.09
CA LEU A 137 6.94 -33.73 -1.05
C LEU A 137 6.06 -32.61 -0.50
N CYS A 138 6.10 -31.46 -1.15
CA CYS A 138 5.25 -30.31 -0.84
C CYS A 138 4.04 -30.27 -1.78
N GLN A 139 2.83 -30.20 -1.24
CA GLN A 139 1.58 -30.23 -2.00
C GLN A 139 0.72 -28.99 -1.78
N MET A 140 0.31 -28.37 -2.89
CA MET A 140 -0.79 -27.40 -2.95
C MET A 140 -1.82 -27.87 -3.99
N PRO A 141 -3.07 -28.16 -3.61
CA PRO A 141 -3.66 -28.01 -2.27
C PRO A 141 -3.10 -29.03 -1.25
N ARG A 142 -3.22 -28.73 0.05
CA ARG A 142 -2.86 -29.66 1.14
C ARG A 142 -3.65 -30.97 0.99
N MET A 143 -3.02 -32.10 1.27
CA MET A 143 -3.58 -33.45 1.07
C MET A 143 -3.60 -34.26 2.38
N THR A 144 -4.43 -35.29 2.47
CA THR A 144 -4.35 -36.29 3.55
C THR A 144 -3.21 -37.29 3.29
N ILE A 145 -2.85 -38.09 4.29
CA ILE A 145 -1.87 -39.18 4.14
C ILE A 145 -2.35 -40.20 3.09
N ASP A 146 -3.65 -40.52 3.08
CA ASP A 146 -4.26 -41.47 2.14
C ASP A 146 -4.15 -40.97 0.68
N GLU A 147 -4.46 -39.69 0.45
CA GLU A 147 -4.30 -39.05 -0.85
C GLU A 147 -2.84 -39.08 -1.34
N MET A 148 -1.89 -38.89 -0.43
CA MET A 148 -0.46 -38.96 -0.76
C MET A 148 0.03 -40.37 -1.09
N GLN A 149 -0.45 -41.37 -0.35
CA GLN A 149 -0.13 -42.78 -0.64
C GLN A 149 -0.73 -43.20 -1.98
N ALA A 150 -1.93 -42.72 -2.32
CA ALA A 150 -2.54 -42.94 -3.62
C ALA A 150 -1.77 -42.26 -4.76
N GLN A 151 -1.24 -41.05 -4.53
CA GLN A 151 -0.45 -40.32 -5.52
C GLN A 151 0.95 -40.92 -5.73
N TYR A 152 1.56 -41.44 -4.66
CA TYR A 152 2.91 -42.03 -4.68
C TYR A 152 2.90 -43.50 -4.22
N PRO A 153 2.26 -44.41 -4.99
CA PRO A 153 2.13 -45.82 -4.61
C PRO A 153 3.47 -46.58 -4.60
N ALA A 154 4.50 -46.02 -5.24
CA ALA A 154 5.86 -46.56 -5.24
C ALA A 154 6.65 -46.24 -3.96
N ALA A 155 6.17 -45.31 -3.13
CA ALA A 155 6.82 -45.00 -1.86
C ALA A 155 6.49 -46.08 -0.82
N THR A 156 7.49 -46.54 -0.09
CA THR A 156 7.35 -47.60 0.93
C THR A 156 6.85 -47.02 2.25
N HIS A 157 7.18 -45.77 2.54
CA HIS A 157 6.74 -45.08 3.74
C HIS A 157 6.46 -43.60 3.40
N ILE A 158 5.34 -43.07 3.88
CA ILE A 158 5.00 -41.65 3.74
C ILE A 158 4.49 -41.18 5.11
N GLU A 159 5.13 -40.17 5.67
CA GLU A 159 4.72 -39.55 6.93
C GLU A 159 4.59 -38.03 6.78
N PRO A 160 3.60 -37.40 7.43
CA PRO A 160 3.47 -35.95 7.40
C PRO A 160 4.53 -35.29 8.29
N VAL A 161 5.11 -34.20 7.81
CA VAL A 161 6.07 -33.43 8.60
C VAL A 161 5.32 -32.42 9.45
N MET A 162 5.30 -32.65 10.76
CA MET A 162 4.73 -31.74 11.75
C MET A 162 5.90 -31.08 12.51
N ASN A 163 5.92 -29.75 12.61
CA ASN A 163 6.89 -28.94 13.41
C ASN A 163 8.16 -28.44 12.70
N GLU A 164 8.16 -28.20 11.40
CA GLU A 164 9.13 -27.24 10.84
C GLU A 164 8.50 -25.84 10.92
N ASP A 165 8.98 -25.01 11.83
CA ASP A 165 8.66 -23.57 11.89
C ASP A 165 9.13 -22.96 10.56
N TYR A 166 8.21 -22.73 9.64
CA TYR A 166 8.56 -22.11 8.36
C TYR A 166 8.88 -20.64 8.62
N PRO A 167 10.11 -20.19 8.33
CA PRO A 167 10.38 -18.76 8.34
C PRO A 167 9.46 -18.11 7.31
N HIS A 168 8.63 -17.17 7.76
CA HIS A 168 7.88 -16.28 6.89
C HIS A 168 8.91 -15.46 6.10
N ASP A 169 9.04 -15.71 4.79
CA ASP A 169 9.65 -14.78 3.85
C ASP A 169 8.59 -13.80 3.33
#